data_AF-A0A4P5ZG75-F1
#
_entry.id   AF-A0A4P5ZG75-F1
#
_cell.length_a   1.000
_cell.length_b   1.000
_cell.length_c   1.000
_cell.angle_alpha   90.00
_cell.angle_beta   90.00
_cell.angle_gamma   90.00
#
_symmetry.space_group_name_H-M   'P 1'
#
loop_
_entity.id
_entity.type
_entity.pdbx_description
1 polymer ?
#
loop_
_entity_poly.entity_id
_entity_poly.type
_entity_poly.pdbx_seq_one_letter_code
_entity_poly.pdbx_strand_id
1 'polypeptide(L)'
;MLRPLNKNKSLKLLLIIGTFLCVQPLQKFSYSNPAIAHELEVSGDVAVTFHLEPNHNPRSGEKARIWFALTRRGGKIIPLSECNCQLAIYREPRSSNTQPLMQPQLKAIAAEKYQGIPGTEVIFPQAGIYQLELKGTAKNNQDFKPFKTSYSVTVR
;
A
#
# COMPACT_ATOMS: atom_id res chain seq x y z
N MET A 1 -11.51 56.78 67.54
CA MET A 1 -12.75 56.91 68.32
C MET A 1 -13.91 56.48 67.42
N LEU A 2 -14.68 55.48 67.86
CA LEU A 2 -16.04 55.09 67.42
C LEU A 2 -16.26 54.63 65.95
N ARG A 3 -16.67 53.35 65.81
CA ARG A 3 -17.48 52.85 64.68
C ARG A 3 -18.78 53.65 64.58
N PRO A 4 -19.41 53.66 63.39
CA PRO A 4 -20.70 53.00 63.35
C PRO A 4 -20.91 52.08 62.14
N LEU A 5 -21.81 51.14 62.43
CA LEU A 5 -22.30 50.00 61.66
C LEU A 5 -23.51 50.42 60.80
N ASN A 6 -23.57 50.02 59.53
CA ASN A 6 -24.80 49.90 58.73
C ASN A 6 -24.42 49.35 57.33
N LYS A 7 -25.17 48.54 56.59
CA LYS A 7 -26.55 48.08 56.67
C LYS A 7 -26.66 46.87 55.73
N ASN A 8 -27.52 45.91 56.10
CA ASN A 8 -27.95 44.77 55.31
C ASN A 8 -28.27 45.10 53.84
N LYS A 9 -28.10 44.12 52.94
CA LYS A 9 -29.22 43.50 52.21
C LYS A 9 -28.74 42.38 51.27
N SER A 10 -29.60 41.39 51.13
CA SER A 10 -29.44 40.09 50.47
C SER A 10 -28.75 40.13 49.11
N LEU A 11 -27.70 39.31 48.96
CA LEU A 11 -27.10 38.95 47.70
C LEU A 11 -28.07 38.05 46.92
N LYS A 12 -28.82 38.63 45.98
CA LYS A 12 -29.57 37.84 44.98
C LYS A 12 -28.60 37.38 43.90
N LEU A 13 -28.35 36.08 43.91
CA LEU A 13 -27.72 35.31 42.85
C LEU A 13 -28.50 35.48 41.54
N LEU A 14 -27.88 36.11 40.53
CA LEU A 14 -28.28 35.92 39.13
C LEU A 14 -27.04 35.53 38.32
N LEU A 15 -26.97 34.24 38.04
CA LEU A 15 -26.10 33.65 37.01
C LEU A 15 -26.60 34.10 35.64
N ILE A 16 -25.76 34.79 34.87
CA ILE A 16 -25.90 34.85 33.41
C ILE A 16 -24.56 34.44 32.81
N ILE A 17 -24.43 33.14 32.56
CA ILE A 17 -23.36 32.54 31.77
C ILE A 17 -23.74 32.78 30.31
N GLY A 18 -23.18 33.82 29.70
CA GLY A 18 -23.24 34.04 28.26
C GLY A 18 -22.18 33.20 27.55
N THR A 19 -22.47 31.93 27.27
CA THR A 19 -21.63 31.12 26.39
C THR A 19 -21.86 31.53 24.94
N PHE A 20 -20.90 32.28 24.40
CA PHE A 20 -20.78 32.56 22.97
C PHE A 20 -20.41 31.24 22.26
N LEU A 21 -21.42 30.46 21.88
CA LEU A 21 -21.26 29.27 21.03
C LEU A 21 -20.90 29.75 19.62
N CYS A 22 -19.60 29.91 19.37
CA CYS A 22 -19.08 29.98 18.02
C CYS A 22 -19.26 28.59 17.38
N VAL A 23 -20.40 28.38 16.72
CA VAL A 23 -20.68 27.16 15.96
C VAL A 23 -19.74 27.14 14.76
N GLN A 24 -18.58 26.51 14.92
CA GLN A 24 -17.72 26.20 13.78
C GLN A 24 -18.28 24.96 13.08
N PRO A 25 -18.51 25.01 11.76
CA PRO A 25 -18.94 23.83 11.01
C PRO A 25 -17.87 22.74 11.14
N LEU A 26 -18.29 21.56 11.58
CA LEU A 26 -17.46 20.36 11.67
C LEU A 26 -17.03 19.96 10.25
N GLN A 27 -15.90 20.49 9.77
CA GLN A 27 -15.30 20.05 8.53
C GLN A 27 -14.79 18.61 8.74
N LYS A 28 -15.56 17.64 8.24
CA LYS A 28 -15.15 16.24 8.16
C LYS A 28 -13.98 16.14 7.18
N PHE A 29 -12.76 16.29 7.68
CA PHE A 29 -11.56 15.89 6.96
C PHE A 29 -11.54 14.37 6.89
N SER A 30 -12.06 13.82 5.78
CA SER A 30 -11.79 12.43 5.41
C SER A 30 -10.36 12.35 4.88
N TYR A 31 -9.39 12.17 5.78
CA TYR A 31 -8.07 11.68 5.42
C TYR A 31 -8.20 10.19 5.08
N SER A 32 -8.48 9.88 3.81
CA SER A 32 -8.16 8.56 3.27
C SER A 32 -6.66 8.52 3.06
N ASN A 33 -5.89 8.16 4.10
CA ASN A 33 -4.51 7.76 3.87
C ASN A 33 -4.60 6.42 3.12
N PRO A 34 -4.17 6.32 1.85
CA PRO A 34 -4.13 5.03 1.20
C PRO A 34 -3.25 4.11 2.04
N ALA A 35 -3.78 2.97 2.47
CA ALA A 35 -2.96 1.92 3.04
C ALA A 35 -2.04 1.42 1.94
N ILE A 36 -0.82 1.95 1.88
CA ILE A 36 0.24 1.43 1.04
C ILE A 36 0.73 0.15 1.73
N ALA A 37 0.11 -0.97 1.40
CA ALA A 37 0.47 -2.26 1.97
C ALA A 37 1.62 -2.89 1.17
N HIS A 38 2.88 -2.54 1.44
CA HIS A 38 3.98 -3.28 0.82
C HIS A 38 4.10 -4.67 1.44
N GLU A 39 4.10 -5.71 0.60
CA GLU A 39 4.40 -7.07 1.05
C GLU A 39 5.86 -7.40 0.73
N LEU A 40 6.63 -7.80 1.76
CA LEU A 40 8.04 -8.12 1.64
C LEU A 40 8.24 -9.62 1.80
N GLU A 41 8.83 -10.23 0.78
CA GLU A 41 9.23 -11.64 0.78
C GLU A 41 10.74 -11.76 0.56
N VAL A 42 11.40 -12.69 1.25
CA VAL A 42 12.84 -12.94 1.12
C VAL A 42 13.05 -14.35 0.61
N SER A 43 13.75 -14.48 -0.52
CA SER A 43 14.03 -15.75 -1.17
C SER A 43 15.50 -15.78 -1.58
N GLY A 44 16.29 -16.59 -0.86
CA GLY A 44 17.75 -16.58 -0.99
C GLY A 44 18.37 -15.28 -0.48
N ASP A 45 19.10 -14.58 -1.35
CA ASP A 45 19.72 -13.28 -1.09
C ASP A 45 18.96 -12.11 -1.73
N VAL A 46 17.76 -12.36 -2.24
CA VAL A 46 16.86 -11.36 -2.84
C VAL A 46 15.68 -11.09 -1.92
N ALA A 47 15.49 -9.81 -1.60
CA ALA A 47 14.30 -9.27 -0.96
C ALA A 47 13.39 -8.64 -2.02
N VAL A 48 12.11 -8.99 -2.01
CA VAL A 48 11.11 -8.53 -2.98
C VAL A 48 10.03 -7.73 -2.25
N THR A 49 10.00 -6.43 -2.50
CA THR A 49 8.89 -5.56 -2.09
C THR A 49 7.87 -5.52 -3.21
N PHE A 50 6.66 -6.02 -2.96
CA PHE A 50 5.56 -6.04 -3.91
C PHE A 50 4.59 -4.88 -3.66
N HIS A 51 4.10 -4.30 -4.74
CA HIS A 51 3.00 -3.36 -4.69
C HIS A 51 2.05 -3.54 -5.87
N LEU A 52 0.75 -3.36 -5.58
CA LEU A 52 -0.33 -3.43 -6.54
C LEU A 52 -1.21 -2.18 -6.40
N GLU A 53 -1.45 -1.50 -7.51
CA GLU A 53 -2.19 -0.26 -7.54
C GLU A 53 -3.58 -0.45 -8.17
N PRO A 54 -4.58 0.33 -7.71
CA PRO A 54 -4.49 1.29 -6.60
C PRO A 54 -4.54 0.60 -5.23
N ASN A 55 -3.63 0.94 -4.32
CA ASN A 55 -3.68 0.64 -2.87
C ASN A 55 -3.98 -0.83 -2.49
N HIS A 56 -3.41 -1.79 -3.21
CA HIS A 56 -3.67 -3.24 -3.05
C HIS A 56 -5.14 -3.61 -3.19
N ASN A 57 -5.85 -2.81 -3.99
CA ASN A 57 -7.29 -2.83 -4.10
C ASN A 57 -7.79 -2.82 -5.55
N PRO A 58 -7.27 -3.70 -6.42
CA PRO A 58 -7.64 -3.72 -7.82
C PRO A 58 -9.12 -4.03 -7.99
N ARG A 59 -9.71 -3.45 -9.03
CA ARG A 59 -11.07 -3.76 -9.49
C ARG A 59 -11.02 -4.53 -10.79
N SER A 60 -11.91 -5.49 -10.93
CA SER A 60 -12.09 -6.25 -12.15
C SER A 60 -12.53 -5.35 -13.30
N GLY A 61 -11.99 -5.60 -14.49
CA GLY A 61 -12.20 -4.76 -15.68
C GLY A 61 -11.47 -3.43 -15.67
N GLU A 62 -10.85 -3.02 -14.55
CA GLU A 62 -10.05 -1.79 -14.46
C GLU A 62 -8.55 -2.09 -14.58
N LYS A 63 -7.80 -1.10 -15.07
CA LYS A 63 -6.34 -1.20 -15.16
C LYS A 63 -5.73 -1.12 -13.76
N ALA A 64 -4.87 -2.07 -13.45
CA ALA A 64 -4.06 -2.13 -12.24
C ALA A 64 -2.57 -2.13 -12.59
N ARG A 65 -1.75 -1.43 -11.80
CA ARG A 65 -0.29 -1.44 -11.97
C ARG A 65 0.34 -2.33 -10.91
N ILE A 66 1.17 -3.27 -11.33
CA ILE A 66 1.96 -4.14 -10.47
C ILE A 66 3.42 -3.73 -10.59
N TRP A 67 4.13 -3.65 -9.46
CA TRP A 67 5.57 -3.48 -9.47
C TRP A 67 6.26 -4.19 -8.30
N PHE A 68 7.53 -4.51 -8.51
CA PHE A 68 8.35 -5.26 -7.56
C PHE A 68 9.69 -4.57 -7.39
N ALA A 69 9.97 -4.02 -6.21
CA ALA A 69 11.32 -3.56 -5.90
C ALA A 69 12.16 -4.74 -5.40
N LEU A 70 13.15 -5.13 -6.20
CA LEU A 70 14.09 -6.19 -5.89
C LEU A 70 15.33 -5.59 -5.24
N THR A 71 15.75 -6.14 -4.11
CA THR A 71 16.96 -5.68 -3.41
C THR A 71 17.81 -6.85 -2.95
N ARG A 72 19.13 -6.65 -2.91
CA ARG A 72 20.06 -7.55 -2.23
C ARG A 72 20.29 -7.12 -0.79
N ARG A 73 21.01 -7.95 -0.03
CA ARG A 73 21.56 -7.57 1.28
C ARG A 73 22.24 -6.19 1.19
N GLY A 74 21.94 -5.32 2.16
CA GLY A 74 22.41 -3.93 2.18
C GLY A 74 21.53 -2.95 1.39
N GLY A 75 20.40 -3.40 0.82
CA GLY A 75 19.41 -2.53 0.17
C GLY A 75 19.76 -2.14 -1.27
N LYS A 76 20.81 -2.75 -1.87
CA LYS A 76 21.18 -2.51 -3.27
C LYS A 76 20.06 -3.00 -4.18
N ILE A 77 19.51 -2.11 -5.01
CA ILE A 77 18.45 -2.44 -5.97
C ILE A 77 18.99 -3.37 -7.06
N ILE A 78 18.18 -4.37 -7.44
CA ILE A 78 18.36 -5.20 -8.63
C ILE A 78 17.40 -4.67 -9.71
N PRO A 79 17.88 -3.97 -10.75
CA PRO A 79 17.03 -3.49 -11.83
C PRO A 79 16.56 -4.63 -12.74
N LEU A 80 15.47 -4.42 -13.49
CA LEU A 80 14.96 -5.40 -14.47
C LEU A 80 16.00 -5.73 -15.56
N SER A 81 16.88 -4.79 -15.90
CA SER A 81 18.00 -5.01 -16.82
C SER A 81 18.96 -6.12 -16.35
N GLU A 82 19.01 -6.39 -15.05
CA GLU A 82 19.85 -7.41 -14.42
C GLU A 82 19.08 -8.70 -14.07
N CYS A 83 17.76 -8.73 -14.25
CA CYS A 83 16.91 -9.87 -13.90
C CYS A 83 16.20 -10.49 -15.10
N ASN A 84 16.30 -11.81 -15.26
CA ASN A 84 15.39 -12.62 -16.07
C ASN A 84 14.09 -12.87 -15.30
N CYS A 85 13.38 -11.79 -15.00
CA CYS A 85 12.18 -11.81 -14.19
C CYS A 85 10.97 -12.22 -15.03
N GLN A 86 10.12 -13.08 -14.47
CA GLN A 86 8.86 -13.52 -15.08
C GLN A 86 7.74 -13.46 -14.05
N LEU A 87 6.61 -12.86 -14.43
CA LEU A 87 5.39 -12.83 -13.64
C LEU A 87 4.36 -13.79 -14.25
N ALA A 88 3.79 -14.65 -13.41
CA ALA A 88 2.65 -15.49 -13.74
C ALA A 88 1.49 -15.15 -12.79
N ILE A 89 0.29 -14.96 -13.34
CA ILE A 89 -0.90 -14.65 -12.57
C ILE A 89 -1.88 -15.80 -12.71
N TYR A 90 -2.29 -16.37 -11.60
CA TYR A 90 -3.26 -17.47 -11.52
C TYR A 90 -4.51 -16.99 -10.80
N ARG A 91 -5.66 -17.56 -11.16
CA ARG A 91 -6.90 -17.40 -10.40
C ARG A 91 -7.04 -18.56 -9.42
N GLU A 92 -7.53 -18.29 -8.21
CA GLU A 92 -7.85 -19.30 -7.21
C GLU A 92 -9.36 -19.62 -7.17
N PRO A 93 -9.76 -20.85 -6.80
CA PRO A 93 -8.89 -22.00 -6.51
C PRO A 93 -8.28 -22.61 -7.77
N ARG A 94 -7.08 -23.20 -7.66
CA ARG A 94 -6.44 -23.92 -8.77
C ARG A 94 -5.77 -25.24 -8.35
N SER A 95 -5.55 -26.12 -9.32
CA SER A 95 -4.66 -27.27 -9.16
C SER A 95 -3.20 -26.88 -9.39
N SER A 96 -2.26 -27.71 -8.93
CA SER A 96 -0.81 -27.49 -9.12
C SER A 96 -0.39 -27.39 -10.58
N ASN A 97 -1.10 -28.06 -11.50
CA ASN A 97 -0.80 -28.12 -12.93
C ASN A 97 -1.55 -27.06 -13.76
N THR A 98 -2.30 -26.18 -13.09
CA THR A 98 -3.07 -25.12 -13.76
C THR A 98 -2.11 -24.15 -14.45
N GLN A 99 -2.37 -23.85 -15.73
CA GLN A 99 -1.62 -22.84 -16.46
C GLN A 99 -1.95 -21.43 -15.93
N PRO A 100 -1.01 -20.47 -16.00
CA PRO A 100 -1.30 -19.09 -15.63
C PRO A 100 -2.44 -18.54 -16.47
N LEU A 101 -3.32 -17.76 -15.83
CA LEU A 101 -4.33 -16.98 -16.53
C LEU A 101 -3.66 -15.87 -17.37
N MET A 102 -2.61 -15.26 -16.85
CA MET A 102 -1.83 -14.22 -17.53
C MET A 102 -0.34 -14.38 -17.27
N GLN A 103 0.47 -14.02 -18.26
CA GLN A 103 1.93 -13.91 -18.16
C GLN A 103 2.38 -12.56 -18.73
N PRO A 104 2.07 -11.43 -18.05
CA PRO A 104 2.37 -10.11 -18.59
C PRO A 104 3.88 -9.88 -18.69
N GLN A 105 4.29 -9.18 -19.75
CA GLN A 105 5.68 -8.77 -19.90
C GLN A 105 6.04 -7.69 -18.89
N LEU A 106 7.12 -7.89 -18.15
CA LEU A 106 7.66 -6.89 -17.24
C LEU A 106 8.46 -5.83 -18.00
N LYS A 107 8.28 -4.58 -17.61
CA LYS A 107 9.01 -3.41 -18.12
C LYS A 107 9.73 -2.72 -16.96
N ALA A 108 10.83 -2.04 -17.27
CA ALA A 108 11.53 -1.23 -16.29
C ALA A 108 10.72 0.05 -16.06
N ILE A 109 10.35 0.31 -14.81
CA ILE A 109 9.59 1.51 -14.41
C ILE A 109 10.26 2.24 -13.26
N ALA A 110 9.79 3.46 -12.99
CA ALA A 110 10.03 4.16 -11.74
C ALA A 110 8.73 4.20 -10.91
N ALA A 111 8.83 3.90 -9.63
CA ALA A 111 7.73 3.98 -8.67
C ALA A 111 8.28 4.32 -7.29
N GLU A 112 7.61 5.23 -6.59
CA GLU A 112 8.09 5.77 -5.32
C GLU A 112 9.56 6.23 -5.42
N LYS A 113 10.45 5.69 -4.58
CA LYS A 113 11.90 5.93 -4.59
C LYS A 113 12.69 4.99 -5.51
N TYR A 114 12.04 4.02 -6.12
CA TYR A 114 12.71 2.96 -6.89
C TYR A 114 12.76 3.31 -8.38
N GLN A 115 13.87 2.95 -9.03
CA GLN A 115 14.09 3.15 -10.46
C GLN A 115 14.52 1.86 -11.13
N GLY A 116 14.10 1.68 -12.38
CA GLY A 116 14.47 0.52 -13.21
C GLY A 116 13.90 -0.81 -12.72
N ILE A 117 12.92 -0.78 -11.82
CA ILE A 117 12.35 -1.98 -11.21
C ILE A 117 11.37 -2.69 -12.17
N PRO A 118 11.19 -4.01 -12.04
CA PRO A 118 10.15 -4.74 -12.76
C PRO A 118 8.75 -4.22 -12.43
N GLY A 119 7.98 -3.88 -13.48
CA GLY A 119 6.56 -3.56 -13.34
C GLY A 119 5.76 -3.80 -14.61
N THR A 120 4.44 -3.86 -14.49
CA THR A 120 3.52 -4.04 -15.60
C THR A 120 2.15 -3.45 -15.28
N GLU A 121 1.35 -3.21 -16.31
CA GLU A 121 -0.09 -2.97 -16.18
C GLU A 121 -0.83 -4.25 -16.52
N VAL A 122 -1.93 -4.51 -15.82
CA VAL A 122 -2.83 -5.66 -16.06
C VAL A 122 -4.28 -5.22 -15.91
N ILE A 123 -5.19 -6.00 -16.50
CA ILE A 123 -6.63 -5.90 -16.23
C ILE A 123 -7.06 -7.28 -15.74
N PHE A 124 -7.52 -7.36 -14.49
CA PHE A 124 -8.08 -8.61 -13.96
C PHE A 124 -9.48 -8.81 -14.54
N PRO A 125 -9.80 -9.93 -15.21
CA PRO A 125 -11.05 -10.06 -15.95
C PRO A 125 -12.28 -10.22 -15.05
N GLN A 126 -12.11 -10.74 -13.83
CA GLN A 126 -13.21 -11.03 -12.90
C GLN A 126 -12.79 -10.75 -11.46
N ALA A 127 -13.75 -10.44 -10.59
CA ALA A 127 -13.54 -10.42 -9.16
C ALA A 127 -13.15 -11.81 -8.62
N GLY A 128 -12.41 -11.84 -7.51
CA GLY A 128 -11.95 -13.07 -6.86
C GLY A 128 -10.51 -12.99 -6.37
N ILE A 129 -9.98 -14.14 -5.95
CA ILE A 129 -8.62 -14.25 -5.44
C ILE A 129 -7.69 -14.67 -6.57
N TYR A 130 -6.54 -14.01 -6.64
CA TYR A 130 -5.47 -14.29 -7.60
C TYR A 130 -4.15 -14.52 -6.86
N GLN A 131 -3.35 -15.44 -7.37
CA GLN A 131 -1.94 -15.60 -6.97
C GLN A 131 -1.05 -14.98 -8.02
N LEU A 132 -0.20 -14.04 -7.59
CA LEU A 132 0.84 -13.43 -8.41
C LEU A 132 2.18 -14.08 -8.06
N GLU A 133 2.71 -14.89 -8.97
CA GLU A 133 3.97 -15.58 -8.80
C GLU A 133 5.08 -14.85 -9.58
N LEU A 134 6.04 -14.27 -8.86
CA LEU A 134 7.24 -13.69 -9.45
C LEU A 134 8.42 -14.65 -9.25
N LYS A 135 9.11 -14.95 -10.34
CA LYS A 135 10.39 -15.67 -10.31
C LYS A 135 11.45 -14.92 -11.09
N GLY A 136 12.71 -15.12 -10.73
CA GLY A 136 13.81 -14.49 -11.44
C GLY A 136 15.13 -15.21 -11.27
N THR A 137 15.98 -15.07 -12.27
CA THR A 137 17.41 -15.42 -12.23
C THR A 137 18.24 -14.23 -12.66
N ALA A 138 19.51 -14.21 -12.25
CA ALA A 138 20.45 -13.20 -12.68
C ALA A 138 20.67 -13.24 -14.20
N LYS A 139 20.81 -12.05 -14.82
CA LYS A 139 21.31 -11.87 -16.19
C LYS A 139 22.81 -11.62 -16.17
N ASN A 140 23.51 -12.03 -17.23
CA ASN A 140 24.93 -11.74 -17.42
C ASN A 140 25.78 -12.23 -16.22
N ASN A 141 26.90 -11.54 -15.93
CA ASN A 141 27.77 -11.82 -14.79
C ASN A 141 27.20 -11.30 -13.44
N GLN A 142 25.88 -11.13 -13.32
CA GLN A 142 25.24 -10.81 -12.04
C GLN A 142 25.08 -12.09 -11.22
N ASP A 143 25.12 -11.95 -9.89
CA ASP A 143 25.39 -13.04 -8.96
C ASP A 143 24.36 -13.17 -7.82
N PHE A 144 23.12 -12.71 -8.01
CA PHE A 144 22.04 -13.04 -7.07
C PHE A 144 21.46 -14.43 -7.32
N LYS A 145 21.03 -15.12 -6.27
CA LYS A 145 20.48 -16.48 -6.35
C LYS A 145 19.11 -16.49 -7.05
N PRO A 146 18.77 -17.55 -7.81
CA PRO A 146 17.41 -17.75 -8.30
C PRO A 146 16.39 -17.62 -7.17
N PHE A 147 15.29 -16.92 -7.43
CA PHE A 147 14.25 -16.67 -6.44
C PHE A 147 12.86 -16.94 -7.01
N LYS A 148 11.93 -17.19 -6.09
CA LYS A 148 10.50 -17.34 -6.36
C LYS A 148 9.71 -16.82 -5.16
N THR A 149 8.71 -16.00 -5.41
CA THR A 149 7.78 -15.46 -4.42
C THR A 149 6.35 -15.46 -4.98
N SER A 150 5.36 -15.52 -4.10
CA SER A 150 3.95 -15.57 -4.46
C SER A 150 3.14 -14.65 -3.55
N TYR A 151 2.27 -13.84 -4.13
CA TYR A 151 1.41 -12.90 -3.40
C TYR A 151 -0.06 -13.19 -3.65
N SER A 152 -0.87 -13.18 -2.59
CA SER A 152 -2.31 -13.36 -2.69
C SER A 152 -3.03 -12.02 -2.79
N VAL A 153 -3.84 -11.85 -3.84
CA VAL A 153 -4.53 -10.60 -4.13
C VAL A 153 -6.02 -10.83 -4.24
N THR A 154 -6.81 -10.01 -3.54
CA THR A 154 -8.26 -9.96 -3.72
C THR A 154 -8.63 -8.86 -4.71
N VAL A 155 -9.20 -9.25 -5.84
CA VAL A 155 -9.79 -8.37 -6.87
C VAL A 155 -11.28 -8.24 -6.62
N ARG A 156 -11.80 -7.01 -6.73
CA ARG A 156 -13.21 -6.69 -6.47
C ARG A 156 -14.03 -6.42 -7.72
#